data_AF-A0A227J9P9-F1
#
_entry.id   AF-A0A227J9P9-F1
#
_cell.length_a   1.000
_cell.length_b   1.000
_cell.length_c   1.000
_cell.angle_alpha   90.00
_cell.angle_beta   90.00
_cell.angle_gamma   90.00
#
_symmetry.space_group_name_H-M   'P 1'
#
loop_
_entity.id
_entity.type
_entity.pdbx_description
1 polymer ?
#
loop_
_entity_poly.entity_id
_entity_poly.type
_entity_poly.pdbx_seq_one_letter_code
_entity_poly.pdbx_strand_id
1 'polypeptide(L)' 'YFRIFNPISQGEKFDSDGQFVRHWVPEIKSVPNKFVHKPWTWEGFSLLEYHKPMVDHKVEREITLRLFKSAKE' A
#
# COMPACT_ATOMS: atom_id res chain seq x y z
N TYR A 1 20.04 -7.31 -10.44
CA TYR A 1 18.77 -6.60 -10.71
C TYR A 1 17.92 -6.73 -9.46
N PHE A 2 17.60 -5.64 -8.77
CA PHE A 2 16.82 -5.66 -7.52
C PHE A 2 15.64 -4.73 -7.66
N ARG A 3 14.43 -5.29 -7.71
CA ARG A 3 13.18 -4.56 -7.94
C ARG A 3 12.31 -4.66 -6.71
N ILE A 4 12.08 -3.52 -6.06
CA ILE A 4 11.12 -3.39 -4.96
C ILE A 4 9.82 -2.85 -5.56
N PHE A 5 8.75 -3.61 -5.42
CA PHE A 5 7.42 -3.19 -5.86
C PHE A 5 6.80 -2.25 -4.84
N ASN A 6 6.12 -1.21 -5.32
CA ASN A 6 5.28 -0.36 -4.48
C ASN A 6 3.86 -0.93 -4.50
N PRO A 7 3.34 -1.47 -3.37
CA PRO A 7 2.04 -2.13 -3.34
C PRO A 7 0.91 -1.20 -3.79
N ILE A 8 1.04 0.10 -3.50
CA ILE A 8 0.04 1.09 -3.85
C ILE A 8 0.00 1.33 -5.36
N SER A 9 1.15 1.57 -5.99
CA SER A 9 1.18 1.83 -7.44
C SER A 9 0.84 0.59 -8.27
N GLN A 10 1.10 -0.62 -7.73
CA GLN A 10 0.59 -1.85 -8.35
C GLN A 10 -0.94 -1.93 -8.24
N GLY A 11 -1.50 -1.64 -7.07
CA GLY A 11 -2.95 -1.59 -6.88
C GLY A 11 -3.63 -0.59 -7.82
N GLU A 12 -3.14 0.66 -7.86
CA GLU A 12 -3.66 1.71 -8.74
C GLU A 12 -3.58 1.33 -10.23
N LYS A 13 -2.58 0.55 -10.63
CA LYS A 13 -2.37 0.13 -12.02
C LYS A 13 -3.25 -1.06 -12.43
N PHE A 14 -3.41 -2.04 -11.55
CA PHE A 14 -4.10 -3.31 -11.89
C PHE A 14 -5.55 -3.35 -11.42
N ASP A 15 -5.93 -2.54 -10.43
CA ASP A 15 -7.26 -2.49 -9.83
C ASP A 15 -7.64 -1.04 -9.50
N SER A 16 -7.74 -0.17 -10.51
CA SER A 16 -7.98 1.27 -10.30
C SER A 16 -9.25 1.60 -9.50
N ASP A 17 -10.27 0.76 -9.59
CA ASP A 17 -11.53 0.90 -8.83
C ASP A 17 -11.50 0.21 -7.46
N GLY A 18 -10.49 -0.62 -7.21
CA GLY A 18 -10.34 -1.39 -5.99
C GLY A 18 -11.34 -2.53 -5.88
N GLN A 19 -11.90 -3.04 -6.98
CA GLN A 19 -12.91 -4.09 -6.93
C GLN A 19 -12.35 -5.39 -6.34
N PHE A 20 -11.12 -5.75 -6.71
CA PHE A 20 -10.44 -6.91 -6.18
C PHE A 20 -10.16 -6.72 -4.69
N VAL A 21 -9.60 -5.55 -4.32
CA VAL A 21 -9.28 -5.26 -2.92
C VAL A 21 -10.54 -5.27 -2.05
N ARG A 22 -11.65 -4.67 -2.49
CA ARG A 22 -12.93 -4.64 -1.74
C ARG A 22 -13.60 -6.01 -1.61
N HIS A 23 -13.33 -6.91 -2.54
CA HIS A 23 -13.84 -8.27 -2.46
C HIS A 23 -13.17 -9.05 -1.33
N TRP A 24 -11.84 -8.90 -1.19
CA TRP A 24 -11.05 -9.62 -0.20
C TRP A 24 -10.89 -8.91 1.15
N VAL A 25 -11.03 -7.58 1.16
CA VAL A 25 -10.87 -6.69 2.31
C VAL A 25 -12.18 -5.91 2.50
N PRO A 26 -13.22 -6.56 3.04
CA PRO A 26 -14.56 -5.97 3.12
C PRO A 26 -14.60 -4.72 4.03
N GLU A 27 -13.67 -4.58 4.98
CA GLU A 27 -13.58 -3.45 5.88
C GLU A 27 -13.31 -2.12 5.16
N ILE A 28 -12.73 -2.14 3.95
CA ILE A 28 -12.51 -0.92 3.14
C ILE A 28 -13.51 -0.77 2.00
N LYS A 29 -14.61 -1.54 1.99
CA LYS A 29 -15.60 -1.53 0.90
C LYS A 29 -16.30 -0.17 0.72
N SER A 30 -16.48 0.57 1.80
CA SER A 30 -17.09 1.91 1.83
C SER A 30 -16.14 3.03 1.39
N VAL A 31 -14.85 2.74 1.23
CA VAL A 31 -13.84 3.73 0.86
C VAL A 31 -14.06 4.19 -0.59
N PRO A 32 -14.00 5.50 -0.89
CA PRO A 32 -14.07 5.99 -2.27
C PRO A 32 -12.91 5.47 -3.12
N ASN A 33 -13.11 5.27 -4.43
CA ASN A 33 -12.10 4.67 -5.33
C ASN A 33 -10.74 5.37 -5.24
N LYS A 34 -10.74 6.70 -5.10
CA LYS A 34 -9.52 7.52 -4.95
C LYS A 34 -8.64 7.11 -3.76
N PHE A 35 -9.23 6.56 -2.70
CA PHE A 35 -8.56 6.22 -1.46
C PHE A 35 -8.45 4.71 -1.23
N VAL A 36 -8.97 3.86 -2.12
CA VAL A 36 -9.05 2.41 -1.88
C VAL A 36 -7.66 1.77 -1.69
N HIS A 37 -6.63 2.28 -2.37
CA HIS A 37 -5.23 1.83 -2.22
C HIS A 37 -4.47 2.59 -1.13
N LYS A 38 -5.06 3.62 -0.54
CA LYS A 38 -4.50 4.44 0.55
C LYS A 38 -5.59 4.83 1.55
N PRO A 39 -6.29 3.87 2.19
CA PRO A 39 -7.47 4.17 3.00
C PRO A 39 -7.16 5.11 4.17
N TRP A 40 -5.95 5.06 4.73
CA TRP A 40 -5.48 5.94 5.80
C TRP A 40 -5.38 7.43 5.44
N THR A 41 -5.48 7.77 4.15
CA THR A 41 -5.49 9.18 3.68
C THR A 41 -6.89 9.73 3.52
N TRP A 42 -7.92 8.91 3.70
CA TRP A 42 -9.31 9.32 3.64
C TRP A 42 -9.76 9.91 4.98
N GLU A 43 -10.50 11.02 4.96
CA GLU A 43 -11.04 11.65 6.18
C GLU A 43 -11.94 10.69 6.98
N GLY A 44 -12.64 9.78 6.30
CA GLY A 44 -13.48 8.74 6.91
C GLY A 44 -12.72 7.53 7.45
N PHE A 45 -11.39 7.51 7.41
CA PHE A 45 -10.58 6.37 7.85
C PHE A 45 -10.85 5.94 9.29
N SER A 46 -11.15 6.89 10.18
CA SER A 46 -11.47 6.60 11.59
C SER A 46 -12.72 5.74 11.78
N LEU A 47 -13.57 5.64 10.75
CA LEU A 47 -14.77 4.80 10.75
C LEU A 47 -14.49 3.36 10.29
N LEU A 48 -13.28 3.07 9.84
CA LEU A 48 -12.89 1.77 9.33
C LEU A 48 -12.19 0.95 10.41
N GLU A 49 -12.50 -0.34 10.47
CA GLU A 49 -11.72 -1.32 11.24
C GLU A 49 -10.46 -1.75 10.45
N TYR A 50 -9.71 -0.77 9.93
CA TYR A 50 -8.52 -0.98 9.12
C TYR A 50 -7.31 -0.25 9.70
N HIS A 51 -6.14 -0.86 9.57
CA HIS A 51 -4.92 -0.33 10.16
C HIS A 51 -4.20 0.64 9.23
N LYS A 52 -3.44 1.57 9.83
CA LYS A 52 -2.48 2.40 9.09
C LYS A 52 -1.36 1.50 8.55
N PRO A 53 -0.63 1.94 7.50
CA PRO A 53 0.53 1.20 7.01
C PRO A 53 1.50 0.89 8.14
N MET A 54 1.94 -0.36 8.22
CA MET A 54 2.90 -0.78 9.24
C MET A 54 4.25 -0.08 9.09
N VAL A 55 4.59 0.31 7.85
CA VAL A 55 5.86 0.92 7.49
C VAL A 55 5.68 2.01 6.45
N ASP A 56 6.59 2.98 6.44
CA ASP A 56 6.73 3.89 5.30
C ASP A 56 7.52 3.19 4.19
N HIS A 57 6.85 2.91 3.07
CA HIS A 57 7.45 2.22 1.92
C HIS A 57 8.72 2.92 1.40
N LYS A 58 8.76 4.25 1.42
CA LYS A 58 9.91 5.01 0.92
C LYS A 58 11.13 4.77 1.82
N VAL A 59 10.93 4.83 3.13
CA VAL A 59 11.98 4.61 4.13
C VAL A 59 12.49 3.17 4.05
N GLU A 60 11.59 2.18 4.11
CA GLU A 60 11.97 0.77 4.06
C GLU A 60 12.64 0.37 2.75
N ARG A 61 12.22 0.98 1.64
CA ARG A 61 12.87 0.79 0.34
C ARG A 61 14.33 1.24 0.39
N GLU A 62 14.63 2.40 0.98
CA GLU A 62 16.00 2.91 1.11
C GLU A 62 16.86 2.04 2.04
N ILE A 63 16.30 1.59 3.16
CA ILE A 63 16.97 0.67 4.09
C ILE A 63 17.30 -0.65 3.38
N THR A 64 16.31 -1.24 2.71
CA THR A 64 16.47 -2.50 1.97
C THR A 64 17.52 -2.39 0.89
N LEU A 65 17.54 -1.28 0.12
CA LEU A 65 18.56 -1.04 -0.91
C LEU A 65 19.96 -0.92 -0.31
N ARG A 66 20.10 -0.26 0.84
CA ARG A 66 21.38 -0.13 1.54
C ARG A 66 21.88 -1.49 2.03
N LEU A 67 21.02 -2.25 2.72
CA LEU A 67 21.35 -3.58 3.23
C LEU A 67 21.72 -4.55 2.10
N PHE A 68 20.96 -4.52 1.00
CA PHE A 68 21.24 -5.35 -0.17
C PHE A 68 22.59 -5.00 -0.82
N LYS A 69 22.96 -3.71 -0.86
CA LYS A 69 24.27 -3.28 -1.36
C LYS A 69 25.38 -3.81 -0.45
N SER A 70 25.26 -3.62 0.86
CA SER A 70 26.28 -4.05 1.83
C SER A 70 26.43 -5.57 1.92
N ALA A 71 25.37 -6.35 1.71
CA ALA A 71 25.43 -7.81 1.73
C ALA A 71 25.99 -8.42 0.43
N LYS A 72 26.11 -7.61 -0.63
CA LYS A 72 26.66 -8.02 -1.92
C LYS A 72 28.16 -7.72 -2.04
N GLU A 73 28.65 -6.78 -1.23
CA GLU A 73 30.08 -6.51 -1.01
C GLU A 73 30.68 -7.56 -0.07
#